data_AF-A0A7W1DZ74-F1
#
_entry.id   AF-A0A7W1DZ74-F1
#
_cell.length_a   1.000
_cell.length_b   1.000
_cell.length_c   1.000
_cell.angle_alpha   90.00
_cell.angle_beta   90.00
_cell.angle_gamma   90.00
#
_symmetry.space_group_name_H-M   'P 1'
#
loop_
_entity.id
_entity.type
_entity.pdbx_description
1 polymer ?
#
loop_
_entity_poly.entity_id
_entity_poly.type
_entity_poly.pdbx_seq_one_letter_code
_entity_poly.pdbx_strand_id
1 'polypeptide(L)' 'MPMVHLTSATGSFHARVIAARLEFEGIRVEVRGAGSWPWPSPGDVKIYVSEEDFAVAAELLLFDRVDAVFQARF' A
#
# COMPACT_ATOMS: atom_id res chain seq x y z
N MET A 1 9.68 0.33 16.41
CA MET A 1 8.83 -0.79 15.98
C MET A 1 9.39 -1.38 14.70
N PRO A 2 9.48 -2.72 14.58
CA PRO A 2 9.91 -3.36 13.34
C PRO A 2 8.89 -3.09 12.23
N MET A 3 9.40 -2.88 11.02
CA MET A 3 8.58 -2.65 9.81
C MET A 3 8.47 -3.96 9.04
N VAL A 4 7.25 -4.45 8.84
CA VAL A 4 6.94 -5.71 8.17
C VAL A 4 6.36 -5.44 6.78
N HIS A 5 6.65 -6.32 5.83
CA HIS A 5 6.18 -6.18 4.45
C HIS A 5 4.69 -6.47 4.38
N LEU A 6 3.89 -5.50 3.92
CA LEU A 6 2.45 -5.64 3.75
C LEU A 6 2.11 -6.15 2.35
N THR A 7 2.55 -5.42 1.33
CA THR A 7 2.23 -5.71 -0.07
C THR A 7 3.20 -5.02 -1.03
N SER A 8 3.08 -5.34 -2.31
CA SER A 8 3.83 -4.70 -3.39
C SER A 8 2.85 -4.11 -4.40
N ALA A 9 3.19 -2.95 -4.95
CA ALA A 9 2.42 -2.27 -5.99
C ALA A 9 3.30 -1.98 -7.20
N THR A 10 2.71 -2.10 -8.40
CA THR A 10 3.41 -1.79 -9.64
C THR A 10 3.55 -0.27 -9.79
N GLY A 11 4.79 0.22 -9.70
CA GLY A 11 5.10 1.64 -9.85
C GLY A 11 4.75 2.51 -8.64
N SER A 12 5.28 3.73 -8.64
CA SER A 12 5.22 4.66 -7.51
C SER A 12 3.84 5.27 -7.27
N PHE A 13 3.02 5.45 -8.31
CA PHE A 13 1.68 6.03 -8.17
C PHE A 13 0.77 5.14 -7.33
N HIS A 14 0.64 3.87 -7.71
CA HIS A 14 -0.23 2.93 -7.00
C HIS A 14 0.23 2.74 -5.55
N ALA A 15 1.54 2.66 -5.32
CA ALA A 15 2.09 2.57 -3.98
C ALA A 15 1.76 3.78 -3.10
N ARG A 16 1.78 5.00 -3.67
CA ARG A 16 1.41 6.23 -2.94
C ARG A 16 -0.08 6.30 -2.63
N VAL A 17 -0.94 5.80 -3.52
CA VAL A 17 -2.38 5.71 -3.25
C VAL A 17 -2.64 4.76 -2.08
N ILE A 18 -2.01 3.59 -2.06
CA ILE A 18 -2.12 2.65 -0.92
C ILE A 18 -1.59 3.30 0.36
N ALA A 19 -0.43 3.95 0.30
CA ALA A 19 0.15 4.62 1.47
C ALA A 19 -0.79 5.69 2.02
N ALA A 20 -1.33 6.57 1.17
CA ALA A 20 -2.26 7.62 1.58
C ALA A 20 -3.55 7.06 2.21
N ARG A 21 -4.07 5.93 1.68
CA ARG A 21 -5.26 5.28 2.24
C ARG A 21 -5.01 4.74 3.64
N LEU A 22 -3.88 4.08 3.87
CA LEU A 22 -3.49 3.56 5.18
C LEU A 22 -3.16 4.70 6.17
N GLU A 23 -2.47 5.74 5.70
CA GLU A 23 -2.15 6.92 6.50
C GLU A 23 -3.41 7.68 6.94
N PHE A 24 -4.46 7.71 6.10
CA PHE A 24 -5.77 8.26 6.48
C PHE A 24 -6.41 7.53 7.67
N GLU A 25 -6.19 6.22 7.78
CA GLU A 25 -6.65 5.41 8.92
C GLU A 25 -5.68 5.48 10.13
N GLY A 26 -4.66 6.35 10.06
CA GLY A 26 -3.67 6.53 11.12
C GLY A 26 -2.54 5.48 11.13
N ILE A 27 -2.47 4.62 10.11
CA ILE A 27 -1.46 3.56 10.02
C ILE A 27 -0.16 4.15 9.47
N ARG A 28 0.95 3.92 10.19
CA ARG A 28 2.26 4.35 9.72
C ARG A 28 2.77 3.45 8.60
N VAL A 29 3.07 4.05 7.45
CA VAL A 29 3.55 3.35 6.26
C VAL A 29 4.98 3.73 5.92
N GLU A 30 5.77 2.77 5.44
CA GLU A 30 7.04 3.02 4.76
C GLU A 30 7.00 2.44 3.35
N VAL A 31 7.27 3.29 2.37
CA VAL A 31 7.29 2.91 0.95
C VAL A 31 8.74 2.80 0.48
N ARG A 32 9.16 1.61 0.06
CA ARG A 32 10.51 1.33 -0.43
C ARG A 32 10.51 1.07 -1.93
N GLY A 33 11.45 1.68 -2.65
CA GLY A 33 11.55 1.56 -4.11
C GLY A 33 10.72 2.59 -4.88
N ALA A 34 9.97 3.47 -4.21
CA ALA A 34 9.30 4.61 -4.84
C ALA A 34 10.29 5.76 -5.13
N GLY A 35 11.36 5.46 -5.86
CA GLY A 35 12.45 6.41 -6.13
C GLY A 35 11.95 7.78 -6.57
N SER A 36 12.55 8.85 -6.03
CA SER A 36 12.28 10.25 -6.37
C SER A 36 12.89 10.69 -7.72
N TRP A 37 13.37 9.74 -8.52
CA TRP A 37 13.97 10.03 -9.82
C TRP A 37 12.88 10.48 -10.81
N PRO A 38 13.22 11.39 -11.75
CA PRO A 38 12.28 12.01 -12.69
C PRO A 38 11.60 11.01 -13.64
N TRP A 39 12.02 9.75 -13.63
CA TRP A 39 11.42 8.66 -14.38
C TRP A 39 10.86 7.63 -13.41
N PRO A 40 9.56 7.27 -13.50
CA PRO A 40 8.99 6.23 -12.66
C PRO A 40 9.77 4.93 -12.93
N SER A 41 10.43 4.39 -11.90
CA SER A 41 11.01 3.07 -12.01
C SER A 41 9.86 2.06 -12.18
N PRO A 42 9.83 1.26 -13.25
CA PRO A 42 8.75 0.28 -13.49
C PRO A 42 8.82 -0.93 -12.53
N GLY A 43 9.63 -0.86 -11.47
CA GLY A 43 9.79 -1.92 -10.50
C GLY A 43 8.66 -1.94 -9.47
N ASP A 44 8.51 -3.11 -8.85
CA ASP A 44 7.61 -3.29 -7.71
C ASP A 44 8.07 -2.41 -6.55
N VAL A 45 7.16 -1.55 -6.10
CA VAL A 45 7.33 -0.74 -4.92
C VAL A 45 6.75 -1.50 -3.73
N LYS A 46 7.56 -1.67 -2.70
CA LYS A 46 7.20 -2.44 -1.52
C LYS A 46 6.66 -1.51 -0.44
N ILE A 47 5.54 -1.90 0.14
CA ILE A 47 4.85 -1.16 1.20
C ILE A 47 5.03 -1.94 2.50
N TYR A 48 5.48 -1.23 3.53
CA TYR A 48 5.72 -1.78 4.85
C TYR A 48 4.89 -1.01 5.88
N VAL A 49 4.46 -1.71 6.92
CA VAL A 49 3.75 -1.14 8.08
C VAL A 49 4.43 -1.60 9.36
N SER A 50 4.06 -1.01 10.49
CA SER A 50 4.44 -1.54 11.80
C SER A 50 3.89 -2.97 11.96
N GLU A 51 4.58 -3.81 12.73
CA GLU A 51 4.09 -5.17 13.02
C GLU A 51 2.73 -5.18 13.74
N GLU A 52 2.47 -4.19 14.59
CA GLU A 52 1.22 -4.01 15.32
C GLU A 52 0.02 -3.67 14.41
N ASP A 53 0.25 -2.89 13.35
CA ASP A 53 -0.79 -2.48 12.41
C ASP A 53 -0.99 -3.48 11.27
N PHE A 54 -0.16 -4.53 11.17
CA PHE A 54 -0.16 -5.44 10.01
C PHE A 54 -1.53 -6.08 9.76
N ALA A 55 -2.16 -6.62 10.80
CA ALA A 55 -3.45 -7.29 10.68
C ALA A 55 -4.55 -6.34 10.18
N VAL A 56 -4.61 -5.14 10.76
CA VAL A 56 -5.60 -4.11 10.40
C VAL A 56 -5.35 -3.60 8.98
N ALA A 57 -4.10 -3.32 8.63
CA ALA A 57 -3.72 -2.87 7.29
C ALA A 57 -4.04 -3.91 6.21
N ALA A 58 -3.81 -5.20 6.50
CA ALA A 58 -4.11 -6.29 5.57
C ALA A 58 -5.63 -6.45 5.35
N GLU A 59 -6.42 -6.32 6.41
CA GLU A 59 -7.88 -6.37 6.35
C GLU A 59 -8.45 -5.20 5.53
N LEU A 60 -7.98 -3.98 5.76
CA LEU A 60 -8.40 -2.79 5.00
C LEU A 60 -8.12 -2.93 3.49
N LEU A 61 -6.94 -3.42 3.11
CA LEU A 61 -6.62 -3.61 1.69
C LEU A 61 -7.43 -4.73 1.03
N LEU A 62 -7.81 -5.76 1.79
CA LEU A 62 -8.68 -6.82 1.29
C LEU A 62 -10.09 -6.27 1.06
N PHE A 63 -10.62 -5.49 2.01
CA PHE A 63 -11.91 -4.85 1.90
C PHE A 63 -11.98 -3.94 0.67
N ASP A 64 -10.99 -3.04 0.51
CA ASP A 64 -10.90 -2.14 -0.64
C ASP A 64 -10.83 -2.91 -1.99
N ARG A 65 -10.12 -4.05 -2.01
CA ARG A 65 -10.05 -4.90 -3.21
C ARG A 65 -11.39 -5.57 -3.51
N VAL A 66 -12.09 -6.07 -2.49
CA VAL A 66 -13.40 -6.71 -2.64
C VAL A 66 -14.42 -5.70 -3.18
N ASP A 67 -14.46 -4.49 -2.61
CA ASP A 67 -15.34 -3.43 -3.07
C ASP A 67 -15.07 -3.03 -4.51
N ALA A 68 -13.80 -2.88 -4.90
CA ALA A 68 -13.44 -2.56 -6.28
C ALA A 68 -13.92 -3.63 -7.27
N VAL A 69 -13.80 -4.93 -6.92
CA VAL A 69 -14.30 -6.03 -7.76
C VAL A 69 -15.83 -6.03 -7.82
N PHE A 70 -16.50 -5.73 -6.72
CA PHE A 70 -17.96 -5.70 -6.67
C PHE A 70 -18.52 -4.55 -7.53
N GLN A 71 -17.95 -3.35 -7.42
CA GLN A 71 -18.34 -2.17 -8.21
C GLN A 71 -18.03 -2.32 -9.71
N ALA A 72 -17.00 -3.09 -10.09
CA ALA A 72 -16.69 -3.32 -11.49
C ALA A 72 -17.65 -4.32 -12.19
N ARG A 73 -18.45 -5.06 -11.41
CA ARG A 73 -19.29 -6.15 -11.91
C ARG A 73 -20.77 -5.79 -12.04
N PHE A 74 -21.22 -4.68 -11.45
CA PHE A 74 -22.62 -4.23 -11.41
C PHE A 74 -22.71 -2.73 -11.69
#